data_AF-A0A014NNE8-F1
#
_entry.id   AF-A0A014NNE8-F1
#
_cell.length_a   1.000
_cell.length_b   1.000
_cell.length_c   1.000
_cell.angle_alpha   90.00
_cell.angle_beta   90.00
_cell.angle_gamma   90.00
#
_symmetry.space_group_name_H-M   'P 1'
#
loop_
_entity.id
_entity.type
_entity.pdbx_description
1 polymer ?
#
loop_
_entity_poly.entity_id
_entity_poly.type
_entity_poly.pdbx_seq_one_letter_code
_entity_poly.pdbx_strand_id
1 'polypeptide(L)'
;MKSNIQDLIIGQIADAESEQAANLAFAIREAIAEYKDNGGDNENSFSVDAKYNDGEFNAQCSFSEDMSMTVMYYVGTDNETVQSLFNLQNEKELCRIAGLMLSEGWVSGFNG
;
A
#
# COMPACT_ATOMS: atom_id res chain seq x y z
N MET A 1 -25.00 18.38 -2.02
CA MET A 1 -23.62 18.69 -2.42
C MET A 1 -22.66 18.04 -1.41
N LYS A 2 -22.20 16.83 -1.67
CA LYS A 2 -21.24 16.09 -0.82
C LYS A 2 -20.12 15.46 -1.68
N SER A 3 -19.80 16.06 -2.84
CA SER A 3 -18.94 15.42 -3.84
C SER A 3 -17.61 16.12 -4.15
N ASN A 4 -17.29 17.27 -3.56
CA ASN A 4 -16.12 18.03 -4.04
C ASN A 4 -14.87 17.90 -3.16
N ILE A 5 -14.98 17.41 -1.92
CA ILE A 5 -13.83 17.30 -1.01
C ILE A 5 -13.11 15.95 -1.16
N GLN A 6 -13.86 14.86 -1.33
CA GLN A 6 -13.27 13.54 -1.61
C GLN A 6 -12.58 13.52 -2.98
N ASP A 7 -13.19 14.15 -4.00
CA ASP A 7 -12.55 14.31 -5.32
C ASP A 7 -11.32 15.21 -5.28
N LEU A 8 -11.24 16.18 -4.34
CA LEU A 8 -10.03 17.00 -4.11
C LEU A 8 -8.93 16.22 -3.37
N ILE A 9 -9.29 15.39 -2.39
CA ILE A 9 -8.35 14.55 -1.64
C ILE A 9 -7.78 13.47 -2.57
N ILE A 10 -8.61 12.84 -3.41
CA ILE A 10 -8.18 11.92 -4.46
C ILE A 10 -7.34 12.65 -5.52
N GLY A 11 -7.69 13.90 -5.84
CA GLY A 11 -6.90 14.77 -6.73
C GLY A 11 -5.58 15.27 -6.13
N GLN A 12 -5.38 15.23 -4.81
CA GLN A 12 -4.10 15.51 -4.13
C GLN A 12 -3.27 14.25 -3.88
N ILE A 13 -3.91 13.07 -3.73
CA ILE A 13 -3.24 11.77 -3.87
C ILE A 13 -2.67 11.60 -5.29
N ALA A 14 -3.19 12.37 -6.26
CA ALA A 14 -2.65 12.51 -7.62
C ALA A 14 -1.36 13.33 -7.72
N ASP A 15 -0.67 13.66 -6.61
CA ASP A 15 0.81 13.76 -6.59
C ASP A 15 1.44 12.35 -6.70
N ALA A 16 0.92 11.54 -7.63
CA ALA A 16 1.42 10.22 -8.00
C ALA A 16 2.82 10.26 -8.65
N GLU A 17 3.52 11.40 -8.52
CA GLU A 17 4.93 11.62 -8.88
C GLU A 17 5.78 12.11 -7.69
N SER A 18 5.30 11.97 -6.44
CA SER A 18 6.18 12.04 -5.27
C SER A 18 7.20 10.90 -5.37
N GLU A 19 8.49 11.25 -5.49
CA GLU A 19 9.60 10.29 -5.45
C GLU A 19 9.49 9.36 -4.23
N GLN A 20 8.98 9.88 -3.11
CA GLN A 20 8.75 9.13 -1.88
C GLN A 20 7.64 8.08 -2.04
N ALA A 21 6.51 8.44 -2.66
CA ALA A 21 5.43 7.49 -2.92
C ALA A 21 5.89 6.38 -3.88
N ALA A 22 6.69 6.73 -4.90
CA ALA A 22 7.27 5.75 -5.82
C ALA A 22 8.25 4.80 -5.09
N ASN A 23 9.13 5.34 -4.23
CA ASN A 23 10.08 4.55 -3.46
C ASN A 23 9.38 3.62 -2.44
N LEU A 24 8.32 4.09 -1.78
CA LEU A 24 7.52 3.25 -0.89
C LEU A 24 6.73 2.20 -1.66
N ALA A 25 6.14 2.54 -2.81
CA ALA A 25 5.45 1.58 -3.66
C ALA A 25 6.39 0.47 -4.14
N PHE A 26 7.64 0.81 -4.45
CA PHE A 26 8.69 -0.16 -4.75
C PHE A 26 8.95 -1.07 -3.54
N ALA A 27 9.13 -0.52 -2.33
CA ALA A 27 9.32 -1.33 -1.13
C ALA A 27 8.13 -2.28 -0.85
N ILE A 28 6.89 -1.82 -1.05
CA ILE A 28 5.69 -2.68 -0.91
C ILE A 28 5.69 -3.78 -1.97
N ARG A 29 6.06 -3.48 -3.22
CA ARG A 29 6.18 -4.47 -4.30
C ARG A 29 7.17 -5.58 -3.93
N GLU A 30 8.35 -5.20 -3.43
CA GLU A 30 9.37 -6.15 -2.99
C GLU A 30 8.87 -7.01 -1.81
N ALA A 31 8.15 -6.41 -0.86
CA ALA A 31 7.53 -7.14 0.25
C ALA A 31 6.49 -8.17 -0.22
N ILE A 32 5.69 -7.83 -1.25
CA ILE A 32 4.73 -8.77 -1.86
C ILE A 32 5.48 -9.91 -2.57
N ALA A 33 6.56 -9.59 -3.30
CA ALA A 33 7.39 -10.61 -3.95
C ALA A 33 7.99 -11.58 -2.91
N GLU A 34 8.57 -11.05 -1.84
CA GLU A 34 9.14 -11.84 -0.74
C GLU A 34 8.08 -12.69 -0.03
N TYR A 35 6.90 -12.13 0.25
CA TYR A 35 5.78 -12.88 0.85
C TYR A 35 5.41 -14.11 -0.01
N LYS A 36 5.37 -13.94 -1.32
CA LYS A 36 5.08 -15.03 -2.27
C LYS A 36 6.19 -16.06 -2.36
N ASP A 37 7.43 -15.61 -2.41
CA ASP A 37 8.60 -16.49 -2.48
C ASP A 37 8.73 -17.35 -1.21
N ASN A 38 8.23 -16.84 -0.07
CA ASN A 38 8.11 -17.57 1.18
C ASN A 38 6.86 -18.48 1.28
N GLY A 39 6.08 -18.61 0.20
CA GLY A 39 4.92 -19.49 0.13
C GLY A 39 3.63 -18.91 0.69
N GLY A 40 3.54 -17.58 0.82
CA GLY A 40 2.33 -16.91 1.28
C GLY A 40 1.18 -17.00 0.28
N ASP A 41 -0.01 -17.32 0.79
CA ASP A 41 -1.24 -17.43 0.00
C ASP A 41 -2.02 -16.11 -0.06
N ASN A 42 -2.85 -15.95 -1.08
CA ASN A 42 -3.80 -14.85 -1.19
C ASN A 42 -5.15 -15.21 -0.54
N GLU A 43 -5.43 -14.68 0.64
CA GLU A 43 -6.72 -14.87 1.34
C GLU A 43 -7.74 -13.77 1.00
N ASN A 44 -7.56 -13.05 -0.12
CA ASN A 44 -8.42 -11.97 -0.61
C ASN A 44 -8.52 -10.76 0.34
N SER A 45 -7.43 -10.48 1.05
CA SER A 45 -7.24 -9.26 1.81
C SER A 45 -5.82 -8.76 1.60
N PHE A 46 -5.53 -7.55 2.05
CA PHE A 46 -4.18 -6.99 1.97
C PHE A 46 -3.92 -6.09 3.17
N SER A 47 -2.93 -6.49 3.96
CA SER A 47 -2.44 -5.75 5.12
C SER A 47 -0.98 -5.42 4.89
N VAL A 48 -0.56 -4.20 5.21
CA VAL A 48 0.80 -3.72 4.97
C VAL A 48 1.26 -2.85 6.13
N ASP A 49 2.51 -2.99 6.49
CA ASP A 49 3.21 -2.08 7.39
C ASP A 49 4.48 -1.57 6.70
N ALA A 50 4.88 -0.35 7.03
CA ALA A 50 6.05 0.27 6.45
C ALA A 50 6.78 1.16 7.47
N LYS A 51 8.10 1.21 7.29
CA LYS A 51 8.99 2.06 8.05
C LYS A 51 9.98 2.75 7.13
N TYR A 52 10.39 3.94 7.54
CA TYR A 52 11.47 4.69 6.92
C TYR A 52 12.64 4.77 7.90
N ASN A 53 13.76 4.16 7.56
CA ASN A 53 14.97 4.18 8.37
C ASN A 53 16.20 4.26 7.47
N ASP A 54 17.21 5.00 7.93
CA ASP A 54 18.50 5.12 7.23
C ASP A 54 18.40 5.60 5.77
N GLY A 55 17.36 6.36 5.45
CA GLY A 55 17.15 6.91 4.11
C GLY A 55 16.26 6.06 3.18
N GLU A 56 15.83 4.88 3.64
CA GLU A 56 15.15 3.87 2.82
C GLU A 56 13.79 3.47 3.39
N PHE A 57 12.85 3.16 2.50
CA PHE A 57 11.57 2.55 2.87
C PHE A 57 11.72 1.03 2.94
N ASN A 58 11.19 0.45 4.01
CA ASN A 58 11.09 -0.98 4.21
C ASN A 58 9.62 -1.32 4.49
N ALA A 59 9.09 -2.32 3.81
CA ALA A 59 7.70 -2.74 3.97
C ALA A 59 7.62 -4.23 4.33
N GLN A 60 6.53 -4.59 4.99
CA GLN A 60 6.08 -5.97 5.18
C GLN A 60 4.61 -6.03 4.79
N CYS A 61 4.18 -7.14 4.21
CA CYS A 61 2.77 -7.35 3.92
C CYS A 61 2.27 -8.75 4.31
N SER A 62 0.95 -8.84 4.39
CA SER A 62 0.20 -10.09 4.40
C SER A 62 -0.98 -9.97 3.43
N PHE A 63 -1.38 -11.10 2.84
CA PHE A 63 -2.63 -11.21 2.08
C PHE A 63 -3.76 -11.84 2.91
N SER A 64 -3.66 -11.75 4.24
CA SER A 64 -4.68 -12.01 5.25
C SER A 64 -5.03 -10.70 5.99
N GLU A 65 -6.17 -10.68 6.72
CA GLU A 65 -6.50 -9.59 7.65
C GLU A 65 -5.59 -9.68 8.88
N ASP A 66 -4.51 -8.92 8.88
CA ASP A 66 -3.58 -8.84 10.00
C ASP A 66 -3.79 -7.53 10.75
N MET A 67 -4.51 -7.61 11.87
CA MET A 67 -4.82 -6.46 12.72
C MET A 67 -3.60 -5.87 13.44
N SER A 68 -2.43 -6.48 13.33
CA SER A 68 -1.16 -5.88 13.78
C SER A 68 -0.53 -4.96 12.73
N MET A 69 -0.99 -5.02 11.48
CA MET A 69 -0.58 -4.16 10.36
C MET A 69 -1.72 -3.22 9.95
N THR A 70 -1.45 -2.32 9.02
CA THR A 70 -2.52 -1.50 8.42
C THR A 70 -3.28 -2.32 7.38
N VAL A 71 -4.55 -2.62 7.66
CA VAL A 71 -5.44 -3.32 6.72
C VAL A 71 -5.91 -2.36 5.63
N MET A 72 -5.47 -2.59 4.39
CA MET A 72 -5.85 -1.80 3.22
C MET A 72 -7.10 -2.35 2.53
N TYR A 73 -7.20 -3.68 2.48
CA TYR A 73 -8.34 -4.39 1.90
C TYR A 73 -8.76 -5.53 2.85
N TYR A 74 -10.04 -5.57 3.19
CA TYR A 74 -10.63 -6.65 3.99
C TYR A 74 -11.07 -7.79 3.09
N VAL A 75 -11.33 -8.96 3.69
CA VAL A 75 -11.86 -10.12 2.98
C VAL A 75 -13.18 -9.74 2.31
N GLY A 76 -13.24 -9.88 0.99
CA GLY A 76 -14.45 -9.64 0.21
C GLY A 76 -14.74 -8.18 -0.12
N THR A 77 -13.81 -7.23 0.12
CA THR A 77 -14.00 -5.84 -0.32
C THR A 77 -13.81 -5.68 -1.82
N ASP A 78 -12.68 -6.14 -2.35
CA ASP A 78 -12.35 -6.07 -3.77
C ASP A 78 -11.30 -7.14 -4.12
N ASN A 79 -11.77 -8.35 -4.37
CA ASN A 79 -10.91 -9.50 -4.65
C ASN A 79 -10.12 -9.33 -5.95
N GLU A 80 -10.64 -8.59 -6.94
CA GLU A 80 -9.94 -8.35 -8.21
C GLU A 80 -8.72 -7.46 -7.97
N THR A 81 -8.90 -6.37 -7.21
CA THR A 81 -7.79 -5.49 -6.84
C THR A 81 -6.75 -6.24 -6.00
N VAL A 82 -7.15 -6.98 -4.97
CA VAL A 82 -6.21 -7.76 -4.13
C VAL A 82 -5.46 -8.80 -4.97
N GLN A 83 -6.15 -9.53 -5.85
CA GLN A 83 -5.51 -10.51 -6.74
C GLN A 83 -4.51 -9.84 -7.69
N SER A 84 -4.82 -8.64 -8.19
CA SER A 84 -3.93 -7.87 -9.06
C SER A 84 -2.67 -7.38 -8.32
N LEU A 85 -2.80 -7.01 -7.04
CA LEU A 85 -1.68 -6.67 -6.16
C LEU A 85 -0.81 -7.90 -5.88
N PHE A 86 -1.41 -9.03 -5.51
CA PHE A 86 -0.70 -10.29 -5.29
C PHE A 86 0.07 -10.72 -6.55
N ASN A 87 -0.51 -10.52 -7.73
CA ASN A 87 0.16 -10.85 -9.00
C ASN A 87 1.17 -9.80 -9.47
N LEU A 88 1.38 -8.70 -8.73
CA LEU A 88 2.25 -7.57 -9.10
C LEU A 88 1.88 -6.94 -10.45
N GLN A 89 0.58 -6.89 -10.76
CA GLN A 89 0.05 -6.40 -12.04
C GLN A 89 -0.58 -5.01 -11.94
N ASN A 90 -0.65 -4.43 -10.73
CA ASN A 90 -1.35 -3.18 -10.48
C ASN A 90 -0.46 -2.15 -9.78
N GLU A 91 0.56 -1.67 -10.49
CA GLU A 91 1.52 -0.68 -10.00
C GLU A 91 0.86 0.64 -9.60
N LYS A 92 -0.20 1.04 -10.31
CA LYS A 92 -0.95 2.26 -9.97
C LYS A 92 -1.57 2.17 -8.59
N GLU A 93 -2.11 1.01 -8.25
CA GLU A 93 -2.70 0.79 -6.94
C GLU A 93 -1.63 0.74 -5.84
N LEU A 94 -0.47 0.15 -6.11
CA LEU A 94 0.67 0.22 -5.18
C LEU A 94 1.10 1.67 -4.90
N CYS A 95 1.21 2.52 -5.93
CA CYS A 95 1.50 3.94 -5.76
C CYS A 95 0.39 4.67 -4.99
N ARG A 96 -0.88 4.35 -5.25
CA ARG A 96 -2.02 4.94 -4.52
C ARG A 96 -1.99 4.58 -3.04
N ILE A 97 -1.72 3.31 -2.70
CA ILE A 97 -1.57 2.84 -1.32
C ILE A 97 -0.39 3.52 -0.65
N ALA A 98 0.76 3.58 -1.31
CA ALA A 98 1.96 4.25 -0.79
C ALA A 98 1.70 5.74 -0.50
N GLY A 99 1.08 6.46 -1.44
CA GLY A 99 0.69 7.86 -1.24
C GLY A 99 -0.24 8.05 -0.05
N LEU A 100 -1.23 7.16 0.11
CA LEU A 100 -2.14 7.15 1.26
C LEU A 100 -1.39 6.92 2.58
N MET A 101 -0.49 5.94 2.64
CA MET A 101 0.30 5.64 3.84
C MET A 101 1.15 6.84 4.28
N LEU A 102 1.74 7.55 3.32
CA LEU A 102 2.53 8.76 3.57
C LEU A 102 1.65 9.91 4.06
N SER A 103 0.51 10.15 3.40
CA SER A 103 -0.39 11.26 3.76
C SER A 103 -1.04 11.09 5.12
N GLU A 104 -1.32 9.85 5.52
CA GLU A 104 -1.93 9.53 6.81
C GLU A 104 -0.90 9.35 7.94
N GLY A 105 0.40 9.43 7.64
CA GLY A 105 1.47 9.26 8.63
C GLY A 105 1.57 7.83 9.17
N TRP A 106 1.17 6.84 8.39
CA TRP A 106 1.22 5.42 8.77
C TRP A 106 2.61 4.81 8.59
N VAL A 107 3.52 5.50 7.92
CA VAL A 107 4.91 5.05 7.76
C VAL A 107 5.74 5.51 8.95
N SER A 108 6.10 4.57 9.81
CA SER A 108 6.91 4.87 10.99
C SER A 108 8.29 5.43 10.59
N GLY A 109 8.77 6.48 11.29
CA GLY A 109 10.06 7.11 11.00
C GLY A 109 10.08 8.08 9.80
N PHE A 110 8.99 8.19 9.04
CA PHE A 110 8.84 9.20 8.00
C PHE A 110 8.12 10.43 8.55
N ASN A 111 8.83 11.55 8.65
CA ASN A 111 8.25 12.86 8.97
C ASN A 111 8.20 13.66 7.67
N GLY A 112 7.09 13.56 6.93
CA GLY A 112 6.88 14.25 5.66
C GLY A 112 7.11 15.75 5.72
#